data_AF-A0A533S2G5-F1
#
_entry.id   AF-A0A533S2G5-F1
#
_cell.length_a   1.000
_cell.length_b   1.000
_cell.length_c   1.000
_cell.angle_alpha   90.00
_cell.angle_beta   90.00
_cell.angle_gamma   90.00
#
_symmetry.space_group_name_H-M   'P 1'
#
loop_
_entity.id
_entity.type
_entity.pdbx_description
1 polymer ?
#
loop_
_entity_poly.entity_id
_entity_poly.type
_entity_poly.pdbx_seq_one_letter_code
_entity_poly.pdbx_strand_id
1 'polypeptide(L)'
;MSSEATWKCNGSDPAGEHGWETADQVEGVEVKVTLNPAVTEHMVEVEAPTLKDLRADYTRLADALKETIGIERVAVDHYVMRLLPSSLRLYSWKPRVVLWSGGKVLDVTSRENLGKLYGIAVDIGTTKLATYLLNLSDGTTTASASMVNPQIQWGEDVISRISYARGIKETRQLQKVVVSGINQLIHECCLKAGIDPRYVYEIVAVGNTAMHHLFLGINPKSLGFTPYTPV
;
A
#
# COMPACT_ATOMS: atom_id res chain seq x y z
N MET A 1 -24.47 -6.09 -4.26
CA MET A 1 -24.38 -5.42 -5.58
C MET A 1 -22.91 -5.20 -5.83
N SER A 2 -22.29 -5.94 -6.75
CA SER A 2 -20.87 -5.74 -7.08
C SER A 2 -20.73 -4.39 -7.77
N SER A 3 -19.96 -3.47 -7.19
CA SER A 3 -19.55 -2.26 -7.88
C SER A 3 -18.57 -2.66 -9.00
N GLU A 4 -18.93 -2.35 -10.24
CA GLU A 4 -18.00 -2.41 -11.36
C GLU A 4 -17.10 -1.18 -11.29
N ALA A 5 -15.79 -1.40 -11.19
CA ALA A 5 -14.80 -0.32 -11.21
C ALA A 5 -14.19 -0.21 -12.59
N THR A 6 -14.09 1.02 -13.09
CA THR A 6 -13.34 1.35 -14.28
C THR A 6 -12.07 2.08 -13.87
N TRP A 7 -10.93 1.53 -14.27
CA TRP A 7 -9.62 2.14 -14.03
C TRP A 7 -9.43 3.29 -15.02
N LYS A 8 -9.30 4.53 -14.53
CA LYS A 8 -9.00 5.72 -15.33
C LYS A 8 -7.69 6.35 -14.86
N CYS A 9 -6.79 6.62 -15.80
CA CYS A 9 -5.74 7.62 -15.66
C CYS A 9 -6.13 8.81 -16.55
N ASN A 10 -6.69 9.87 -15.97
CA ASN A 10 -6.96 11.09 -16.72
C ASN A 10 -5.71 11.99 -16.69
N GLY A 11 -5.08 12.18 -17.84
CA GLY A 11 -4.33 13.40 -18.16
C GLY A 11 -5.24 14.30 -18.96
N SER A 12 -5.59 15.47 -18.42
CA SER A 12 -6.22 16.54 -19.19
C SER A 12 -5.16 17.60 -19.45
N ASP A 13 -4.67 17.69 -20.68
CA ASP A 13 -4.06 18.91 -21.17
C ASP A 13 -4.70 19.31 -22.52
N PRO A 14 -5.30 20.50 -22.63
CA PRO A 14 -5.76 21.04 -23.90
C PRO A 14 -4.54 21.53 -24.69
N ALA A 15 -4.15 20.78 -25.72
CA ALA A 15 -2.97 21.10 -26.52
C ALA A 15 -3.08 22.48 -27.22
N GLY A 16 -2.16 23.37 -26.87
CA GLY A 16 -1.73 24.53 -27.63
C GLY A 16 -0.20 24.59 -27.64
N GLU A 17 0.38 24.18 -28.78
CA GLU A 17 1.71 24.48 -29.33
C GLU A 17 3.02 24.24 -28.52
N HIS A 18 3.81 23.30 -29.06
CA HIS A 18 5.28 23.28 -29.16
C HIS A 18 6.12 23.00 -27.90
N GLY A 19 6.37 21.71 -27.67
CA GLY A 19 7.52 21.20 -26.91
C GLY A 19 7.61 19.69 -27.08
N TRP A 20 8.78 19.16 -27.37
CA TRP A 20 9.05 17.71 -27.37
C TRP A 20 9.04 17.22 -25.92
N GLU A 21 7.85 17.11 -25.32
CA GLU A 21 7.69 16.57 -23.98
C GLU A 21 7.86 15.05 -23.99
N THR A 22 8.65 14.58 -23.03
CA THR A 22 8.84 13.17 -22.67
C THR A 22 7.49 12.46 -22.58
N ALA A 23 7.23 11.54 -23.51
CA ALA A 23 6.05 10.69 -23.48
C ALA A 23 5.98 9.94 -22.14
N ASP A 24 4.97 10.23 -21.34
CA ASP A 24 4.70 9.60 -20.07
C ASP A 24 4.31 8.14 -20.29
N GLN A 25 5.18 7.19 -19.91
CA GLN A 25 4.87 5.76 -19.82
C GLN A 25 3.92 5.47 -18.65
N VAL A 26 2.74 6.09 -18.65
CA VAL A 26 1.66 5.91 -17.67
C VAL A 26 0.41 5.34 -18.36
N GLU A 27 0.44 5.19 -19.68
CA GLU A 27 -0.67 4.66 -20.47
C GLU A 27 -0.68 3.13 -20.47
N GLY A 28 -1.71 2.55 -19.87
CA GLY A 28 -2.01 1.12 -19.90
C GLY A 28 -3.36 0.84 -20.57
N VAL A 29 -3.57 -0.41 -20.99
CA VAL A 29 -4.84 -0.85 -21.60
C VAL A 29 -5.92 -0.99 -20.54
N GLU A 30 -7.11 -0.45 -20.79
CA GLU A 30 -8.27 -0.59 -19.90
C GLU A 30 -8.75 -2.05 -19.84
N VAL A 31 -8.69 -2.64 -18.65
CA VAL A 31 -9.27 -3.96 -18.37
C VAL A 31 -10.34 -3.79 -17.30
N LYS A 32 -11.56 -4.24 -17.58
CA LYS A 32 -12.62 -4.31 -16.57
C LYS A 32 -12.32 -5.46 -15.60
N VAL A 33 -12.12 -5.13 -14.33
CA VAL A 33 -11.86 -6.12 -13.27
C VAL A 33 -12.91 -5.95 -12.18
N THR A 34 -13.42 -7.07 -11.66
CA THR A 34 -14.29 -7.05 -10.47
C THR A 34 -13.43 -6.75 -9.25
N LEU A 35 -13.81 -5.73 -8.49
CA LEU A 35 -13.09 -5.37 -7.28
C LEU A 35 -13.21 -6.45 -6.21
N ASN A 36 -12.05 -6.87 -5.71
CA ASN A 36 -11.93 -7.75 -4.56
C ASN A 36 -10.65 -7.35 -3.78
N PRO A 37 -10.62 -6.14 -3.19
CA PRO A 37 -9.45 -5.67 -2.46
C PRO A 37 -9.18 -6.56 -1.24
N ALA A 38 -7.91 -6.82 -0.95
CA ALA A 38 -7.53 -7.57 0.25
C ALA A 38 -7.86 -6.80 1.53
N VAL A 39 -7.87 -5.47 1.46
CA VAL A 39 -8.30 -4.59 2.54
C VAL A 39 -9.80 -4.32 2.42
N THR A 40 -10.54 -4.52 3.51
CA THR A 40 -11.98 -4.20 3.61
C THR A 40 -12.27 -3.40 4.87
N GLU A 41 -13.39 -2.68 4.89
CA GLU A 41 -13.85 -1.90 6.03
C GLU A 41 -15.25 -2.33 6.47
N HIS A 42 -15.50 -2.34 7.78
CA HIS A 42 -16.80 -2.72 8.35
C HIS A 42 -17.15 -1.83 9.53
N MET A 43 -18.43 -1.47 9.66
CA MET A 43 -18.96 -0.90 10.89
C MET A 43 -19.31 -2.04 11.83
N VAL A 44 -18.78 -2.00 13.04
CA VAL A 44 -18.99 -3.06 14.04
C VAL A 44 -19.60 -2.44 15.28
N GLU A 45 -20.63 -3.07 15.84
CA GLU A 45 -21.19 -2.71 17.14
C GLU A 45 -20.62 -3.66 18.19
N VAL A 46 -19.84 -3.10 19.11
CA VAL A 46 -19.17 -3.83 20.17
C VAL A 46 -19.95 -3.63 21.47
N GLU A 47 -20.17 -4.69 22.23
CA GLU A 47 -20.85 -4.56 23.52
C GLU A 47 -19.95 -3.85 24.54
N ALA A 48 -20.44 -2.75 25.11
CA ALA A 48 -19.75 -2.05 26.19
C ALA A 48 -19.59 -2.94 27.44
N PRO A 49 -18.48 -2.83 28.20
CA PRO A 49 -18.26 -3.62 29.39
C PRO A 49 -19.29 -3.27 30.47
N THR A 50 -19.70 -4.29 31.22
CA THR A 50 -20.64 -4.15 32.33
C THR A 50 -20.11 -4.90 33.55
N LEU A 51 -20.70 -4.69 34.73
CA LEU A 51 -20.34 -5.49 35.91
C LEU A 51 -20.57 -6.99 35.73
N LYS A 52 -21.44 -7.39 34.79
CA LYS A 52 -21.74 -8.80 34.49
C LYS A 52 -20.85 -9.38 33.39
N ASP A 53 -20.21 -8.53 32.59
CA ASP A 53 -19.36 -8.94 31.49
C ASP A 53 -18.04 -8.15 31.54
N LEU A 54 -16.99 -8.83 31.99
CA LEU A 54 -15.65 -8.30 32.21
C LEU A 54 -14.64 -8.76 31.13
N ARG A 55 -15.12 -9.28 30.00
CA ARG A 55 -14.25 -9.66 28.87
C ARG A 55 -13.40 -8.48 28.41
N ALA A 56 -12.17 -8.78 27.99
CA ALA A 56 -11.22 -7.81 27.47
C ALA A 56 -11.69 -7.19 26.14
N ASP A 57 -11.24 -5.96 25.87
CA ASP A 57 -11.61 -5.20 24.66
C ASP A 57 -11.29 -5.95 23.36
N TYR A 58 -10.18 -6.70 23.31
CA TYR A 58 -9.86 -7.59 22.18
C TYR A 58 -10.94 -8.66 21.96
N THR A 59 -11.33 -9.37 23.03
CA THR A 59 -12.33 -10.44 22.95
C THR A 59 -13.67 -9.89 22.48
N ARG A 60 -14.08 -8.73 22.99
CA ARG A 60 -15.31 -8.05 22.56
C ARG A 60 -15.30 -7.69 21.08
N LEU A 61 -14.19 -7.13 20.59
CA LEU A 61 -14.05 -6.81 19.18
C LEU A 61 -14.08 -8.07 18.31
N ALA A 62 -13.37 -9.13 18.73
CA ALA A 62 -13.32 -10.38 18.00
C ALA A 62 -14.70 -11.04 17.90
N ASP A 63 -15.45 -11.08 19.01
CA ASP A 63 -16.81 -11.63 19.03
C ASP A 63 -17.75 -10.79 18.14
N ALA A 64 -17.68 -9.46 18.23
CA ALA A 64 -18.48 -8.58 17.38
C ALA A 64 -18.16 -8.73 15.88
N LEU A 65 -16.87 -8.91 15.52
CA LEU A 65 -16.47 -9.21 14.14
C LEU A 65 -16.98 -10.57 13.66
N LYS A 66 -16.94 -11.58 14.54
CA LYS A 66 -17.50 -12.91 14.24
C LYS A 66 -19.00 -12.82 13.97
N GLU A 67 -19.74 -12.11 14.80
CA GLU A 67 -21.19 -11.94 14.64
C GLU A 67 -21.57 -11.12 13.41
N THR A 68 -20.84 -10.03 13.14
CA THR A 68 -21.18 -9.10 12.06
C THR A 68 -20.82 -9.66 10.68
N ILE A 69 -19.67 -10.32 10.55
CA ILE A 69 -19.10 -10.72 9.24
C ILE A 69 -18.53 -12.13 9.19
N GLY A 70 -18.71 -12.94 10.23
CA GLY A 70 -18.37 -14.37 10.21
C GLY A 70 -16.87 -14.70 10.32
N ILE A 71 -16.05 -13.79 10.84
CA ILE A 71 -14.61 -14.03 11.00
C ILE A 71 -14.35 -14.88 12.25
N GLU A 72 -13.81 -16.08 12.06
CA GLU A 72 -13.51 -17.01 13.15
C GLU A 72 -12.18 -16.72 13.85
N ARG A 73 -11.20 -16.14 13.16
CA ARG A 73 -9.87 -15.86 13.70
C ARG A 73 -9.49 -14.41 13.44
N VAL A 74 -9.49 -13.62 14.52
CA VAL A 74 -9.12 -12.21 14.48
C VAL A 74 -7.70 -12.05 15.03
N ALA A 75 -6.77 -11.70 14.14
CA ALA A 75 -5.51 -11.11 14.52
C ALA A 75 -5.66 -9.59 14.59
N VAL A 76 -4.99 -8.94 15.52
CA VAL A 76 -4.97 -7.47 15.61
C VAL A 76 -3.53 -7.03 15.52
N ASP A 77 -3.25 -6.07 14.63
CA ASP A 77 -1.92 -5.49 14.54
C ASP A 77 -1.48 -4.91 15.89
N HIS A 78 -0.21 -5.06 16.25
CA HIS A 78 0.29 -4.62 17.54
C HIS A 78 0.08 -3.11 17.75
N TYR A 79 0.19 -2.31 16.69
CA TYR A 79 -0.10 -0.87 16.76
C TYR A 79 -1.57 -0.62 17.16
N VAL A 80 -2.50 -1.34 16.54
CA VAL A 80 -3.94 -1.22 16.85
C VAL A 80 -4.24 -1.69 18.26
N MET A 81 -3.62 -2.78 18.71
CA MET A 81 -3.82 -3.30 20.07
C MET A 81 -3.51 -2.26 21.15
N ARG A 82 -2.52 -1.38 20.91
CA ARG A 82 -2.18 -0.28 21.83
C ARG A 82 -3.26 0.80 21.90
N LEU A 83 -3.97 1.04 20.80
CA LEU A 83 -5.00 2.08 20.69
C LEU A 83 -6.41 1.56 20.98
N LEU A 84 -6.61 0.24 20.86
CA LEU A 84 -7.92 -0.41 20.89
C LEU A 84 -8.79 0.01 22.09
N PRO A 85 -8.29 0.00 23.35
CA PRO A 85 -9.13 0.38 24.49
C PRO A 85 -9.67 1.81 24.41
N SER A 86 -8.82 2.75 23.97
CA SER A 86 -9.20 4.15 23.82
C SER A 86 -10.13 4.34 22.62
N SER A 87 -9.84 3.71 21.48
CA SER A 87 -10.66 3.80 20.27
C SER A 87 -12.08 3.29 20.48
N LEU A 88 -12.26 2.12 21.10
CA LEU A 88 -13.60 1.58 21.35
C LEU A 88 -14.48 2.52 22.18
N ARG A 89 -13.90 3.10 23.24
CA ARG A 89 -14.60 4.06 24.10
C ARG A 89 -14.88 5.39 23.39
N LEU A 90 -13.88 5.92 22.68
CA LEU A 90 -13.98 7.18 21.95
C LEU A 90 -15.09 7.12 20.90
N TYR A 91 -15.24 5.98 20.23
CA TYR A 91 -16.24 5.79 19.18
C TYR A 91 -17.54 5.16 19.68
N SER A 92 -17.84 5.30 20.98
CA SER A 92 -19.07 4.84 21.61
C SER A 92 -19.40 3.38 21.28
N TRP A 93 -18.37 2.54 21.23
CA TRP A 93 -18.43 1.11 20.92
C TRP A 93 -19.02 0.79 19.53
N LYS A 94 -19.04 1.76 18.62
CA LYS A 94 -19.47 1.58 17.22
C LYS A 94 -18.36 1.99 16.24
N PRO A 95 -17.15 1.40 16.34
CA PRO A 95 -16.03 1.80 15.48
C PRO A 95 -16.21 1.36 14.03
N ARG A 96 -15.48 2.03 13.15
CA ARG A 96 -15.08 1.50 11.84
C ARG A 96 -13.85 0.62 12.04
N VAL A 97 -13.88 -0.61 11.52
CA VAL A 97 -12.77 -1.56 11.59
C VAL A 97 -12.25 -1.84 10.19
N VAL A 98 -10.93 -1.70 10.00
CA VAL A 98 -10.26 -2.05 8.74
C VAL A 98 -9.57 -3.39 8.89
N LEU A 99 -9.79 -4.28 7.92
CA LEU A 99 -9.30 -5.65 7.92
C LEU A 99 -8.46 -5.91 6.69
N TRP A 100 -7.39 -6.68 6.85
CA TRP A 100 -6.65 -7.29 5.75
C TRP A 100 -6.90 -8.79 5.69
N SER A 101 -7.15 -9.29 4.48
CA SER A 101 -7.40 -10.69 4.16
C SER A 101 -8.45 -11.35 5.07
N GLY A 102 -9.50 -10.59 5.44
CA GLY A 102 -10.63 -11.09 6.22
C GLY A 102 -10.28 -11.62 7.63
N GLY A 103 -9.13 -11.22 8.21
CA GLY A 103 -8.73 -11.76 9.52
C GLY A 103 -7.77 -10.91 10.33
N LYS A 104 -7.03 -9.97 9.73
CA LYS A 104 -6.10 -9.09 10.46
C LYS A 104 -6.66 -7.67 10.56
N VAL A 105 -6.98 -7.19 11.77
CA VAL A 105 -7.35 -5.80 12.02
C VAL A 105 -6.14 -4.90 11.85
N LEU A 106 -6.24 -3.96 10.91
CA LEU A 106 -5.23 -2.95 10.59
C LEU A 106 -5.51 -1.59 11.24
N ASP A 107 -6.78 -1.25 11.47
CA ASP A 107 -7.17 0.01 12.10
C ASP A 107 -8.55 -0.07 12.75
N VAL A 108 -8.76 0.75 13.78
CA VAL A 108 -10.04 0.94 14.50
C VAL A 108 -10.24 2.45 14.68
N THR A 109 -11.16 3.01 13.90
CA THR A 109 -11.29 4.46 13.68
C THR A 109 -12.75 4.93 13.67
N SER A 110 -12.95 6.23 13.46
CA SER A 110 -14.28 6.85 13.40
C SER A 110 -15.05 6.48 12.14
N ARG A 111 -16.39 6.49 12.25
CA ARG A 111 -17.34 6.38 11.13
C ARG A 111 -17.11 7.44 10.04
N GLU A 112 -16.61 8.63 10.40
CA GLU A 112 -16.32 9.71 9.45
C GLU A 112 -15.21 9.36 8.43
N ASN A 113 -14.49 8.26 8.67
CA ASN A 113 -13.45 7.76 7.77
C ASN A 113 -13.94 6.63 6.85
N LEU A 114 -15.24 6.32 6.83
CA LEU A 114 -15.81 5.39 5.86
C LEU A 114 -15.47 5.82 4.42
N GLY A 115 -15.12 4.86 3.57
CA GLY A 115 -14.69 5.09 2.20
C GLY A 115 -13.25 5.59 2.06
N LYS A 116 -12.57 5.98 3.15
CA LYS A 116 -11.15 6.34 3.13
C LYS A 116 -10.31 5.08 3.22
N LEU A 117 -10.25 4.33 2.12
CA LEU A 117 -9.52 3.10 1.98
C LEU A 117 -8.62 3.19 0.76
N TYR A 118 -7.33 3.46 0.95
CA TYR A 118 -6.41 3.67 -0.16
C TYR A 118 -5.32 2.61 -0.20
N GLY A 119 -4.84 2.36 -1.41
CA GLY A 119 -3.71 1.49 -1.69
C GLY A 119 -2.74 2.18 -2.63
N ILE A 120 -1.50 1.69 -2.65
CA ILE A 120 -0.46 2.15 -3.55
C ILE A 120 -0.04 0.99 -4.46
N ALA A 121 0.04 1.24 -5.76
CA ALA A 121 0.79 0.39 -6.68
C ALA A 121 2.12 1.07 -7.02
N VAL A 122 3.22 0.32 -6.95
CA VAL A 122 4.58 0.82 -7.27
C VAL A 122 5.19 -0.06 -8.36
N ASP A 123 5.61 0.54 -9.46
CA ASP A 123 6.47 -0.08 -10.47
C ASP A 123 7.92 0.37 -10.24
N ILE A 124 8.76 -0.59 -9.82
CA ILE A 124 10.17 -0.42 -9.55
C ILE A 124 10.95 -0.81 -10.80
N GLY A 125 10.94 0.09 -11.79
CA GLY A 125 11.77 -0.04 -12.98
C GLY A 125 13.24 0.26 -12.69
N THR A 126 14.13 -0.27 -13.54
CA THR A 126 15.56 0.04 -13.45
C THR A 126 15.82 1.53 -13.67
N THR A 127 15.14 2.15 -14.64
CA THR A 127 15.34 3.56 -15.00
C THR A 127 14.35 4.50 -14.35
N LYS A 128 13.09 4.08 -14.16
CA LYS A 128 11.99 4.90 -13.65
C LYS A 128 11.29 4.18 -12.49
N LEU A 129 10.91 4.93 -11.46
CA LEU A 129 9.95 4.51 -10.45
C LEU A 129 8.62 5.17 -10.78
N ALA A 130 7.53 4.42 -10.73
CA ALA A 130 6.18 4.97 -10.88
C ALA A 130 5.30 4.49 -9.72
N THR A 131 4.45 5.39 -9.22
CA THR A 131 3.55 5.14 -8.11
C THR A 131 2.15 5.60 -8.48
N TYR A 132 1.15 4.80 -8.12
CA TYR A 132 -0.27 5.06 -8.33
C TYR A 132 -0.98 4.94 -6.98
N LEU A 133 -1.74 5.97 -6.61
CA LEU A 133 -2.62 5.95 -5.45
C LEU A 133 -4.02 5.58 -5.91
N LEU A 134 -4.58 4.53 -5.32
CA LEU A 134 -5.89 4.00 -5.66
C LEU A 134 -6.84 4.10 -4.48
N ASN A 135 -8.09 4.43 -4.75
CA ASN A 135 -9.19 4.19 -3.84
C ASN A 135 -9.63 2.73 -3.96
N LEU A 136 -9.48 1.96 -2.88
CA LEU A 136 -9.79 0.54 -2.85
C LEU A 136 -11.30 0.25 -2.79
N SER A 137 -12.12 1.24 -2.40
CA SER A 137 -13.57 1.09 -2.33
C SER A 137 -14.24 1.12 -3.71
N ASP A 138 -13.65 1.83 -4.68
CA ASP A 138 -14.20 2.01 -6.03
C ASP A 138 -13.20 1.74 -7.16
N GLY A 139 -11.95 1.39 -6.85
CA GLY A 139 -10.92 1.00 -7.81
C GLY A 139 -10.31 2.15 -8.59
N THR A 140 -10.66 3.40 -8.28
CA THR A 140 -10.22 4.56 -9.04
C THR A 140 -8.78 4.94 -8.70
N THR A 141 -7.98 5.29 -9.71
CA THR A 141 -6.67 5.91 -9.49
C THR A 141 -6.88 7.38 -9.17
N THR A 142 -6.57 7.78 -7.93
CA THR A 142 -6.75 9.14 -7.45
C THR A 142 -5.57 10.05 -7.79
N ALA A 143 -4.35 9.51 -7.84
CA ALA A 143 -3.16 10.25 -8.24
C ALA A 143 -2.07 9.30 -8.74
N SER A 144 -1.15 9.85 -9.52
CA SER A 144 0.10 9.18 -9.88
C SER A 144 1.29 10.14 -9.77
N ALA A 145 2.46 9.55 -9.56
CA ALA A 145 3.73 10.25 -9.54
C ALA A 145 4.82 9.32 -10.07
N SER A 146 5.87 9.88 -10.65
CA SER A 146 7.01 9.10 -11.11
C SER A 146 8.30 9.88 -11.04
N MET A 147 9.43 9.18 -11.00
CA MET A 147 10.75 9.79 -11.01
C MET A 147 11.78 8.86 -11.64
N VAL A 148 12.91 9.42 -12.07
CA VAL A 148 14.09 8.60 -12.41
C VAL A 148 14.50 7.80 -11.17
N ASN A 149 14.78 6.51 -11.35
CA ASN A 149 15.18 5.65 -10.26
C ASN A 149 16.48 6.20 -9.63
N PRO A 150 16.44 6.64 -8.35
CA PRO A 150 17.56 7.33 -7.73
C PRO A 150 18.80 6.44 -7.57
N GLN A 151 18.66 5.12 -7.75
CA GLN A 151 19.78 4.19 -7.80
C GLN A 151 20.70 4.39 -9.03
N ILE A 152 20.30 5.22 -10.01
CA ILE A 152 21.10 5.51 -11.21
C ILE A 152 22.52 5.99 -10.90
N GLN A 153 22.72 6.67 -9.76
CA GLN A 153 24.05 7.13 -9.31
C GLN A 153 25.04 5.99 -9.01
N TRP A 154 24.54 4.76 -8.86
CA TRP A 154 25.33 3.56 -8.54
C TRP A 154 25.35 2.53 -9.67
N GLY A 155 24.70 2.83 -10.80
CA GLY A 155 24.63 1.95 -11.95
C GLY A 155 23.44 2.29 -12.85
N GLU A 156 23.71 2.42 -14.14
CA GLU A 156 22.70 2.73 -15.16
C GLU A 156 21.81 1.51 -15.47
N ASP A 157 22.34 0.30 -15.25
CA ASP A 157 21.65 -0.96 -15.50
C ASP A 157 21.62 -1.89 -14.27
N VAL A 158 20.99 -3.05 -14.44
CA VAL A 158 20.86 -4.06 -13.37
C VAL A 158 22.21 -4.67 -12.99
N ILE A 159 23.09 -4.95 -13.95
CA ILE A 159 24.35 -5.68 -13.72
C ILE A 159 25.36 -4.80 -12.98
N SER A 160 25.47 -3.53 -13.35
CA SER A 160 26.28 -2.53 -12.66
C SER A 160 25.82 -2.33 -11.21
N ARG A 161 24.51 -2.29 -10.96
CA ARG A 161 23.96 -2.23 -9.59
C ARG A 161 24.24 -3.49 -8.78
N ILE A 162 24.10 -4.68 -9.37
CA ILE A 162 24.49 -5.94 -8.72
C ILE A 162 25.99 -5.92 -8.37
N SER A 163 26.81 -5.43 -9.29
CA SER A 163 28.27 -5.30 -9.12
C SER A 163 28.64 -4.27 -8.05
N TYR A 164 27.81 -3.25 -7.83
CA TYR A 164 27.94 -2.33 -6.70
C TYR A 164 27.54 -2.99 -5.37
N ALA A 165 26.43 -3.73 -5.36
CA ALA A 165 25.85 -4.39 -4.18
C ALA A 165 26.61 -5.66 -3.73
N ARG A 166 27.93 -5.58 -3.56
CA ARG A 166 28.82 -6.72 -3.26
C ARG A 166 28.65 -7.30 -1.86
N GLY A 167 28.08 -6.53 -0.94
CA GLY A 167 27.88 -6.91 0.45
C GLY A 167 26.63 -6.27 1.07
N ILE A 168 26.42 -6.58 2.34
CA ILE A 168 25.23 -6.14 3.12
C ILE A 168 25.16 -4.61 3.18
N LYS A 169 26.30 -3.94 3.33
CA LYS A 169 26.37 -2.48 3.46
C LYS A 169 25.91 -1.78 2.18
N GLU A 170 26.45 -2.17 1.03
CA GLU A 170 26.14 -1.59 -0.28
C GLU A 170 24.71 -1.92 -0.70
N THR A 171 24.26 -3.16 -0.44
CA THR A 171 22.87 -3.57 -0.65
C THR A 171 21.92 -2.67 0.15
N ARG A 172 22.21 -2.45 1.43
CA ARG A 172 21.40 -1.58 2.29
C ARG A 172 21.42 -0.12 1.85
N GLN A 173 22.52 0.35 1.25
CA GLN A 173 22.58 1.68 0.68
C GLN A 173 21.64 1.82 -0.52
N LEU A 174 21.68 0.90 -1.48
CA LEU A 174 20.76 0.90 -2.62
C LEU A 174 19.29 0.72 -2.18
N GLN A 175 19.05 -0.09 -1.15
CA GLN A 175 17.73 -0.28 -0.56
C GLN A 175 17.17 1.01 0.04
N LYS A 176 17.97 1.71 0.86
CA LYS A 176 17.57 3.01 1.41
C LYS A 176 17.23 4.00 0.32
N VAL A 177 18.04 4.07 -0.73
CA VAL A 177 17.84 4.98 -1.87
C VAL A 177 16.51 4.73 -2.57
N VAL A 178 16.21 3.47 -2.92
CA VAL A 178 14.95 3.15 -3.61
C VAL A 178 13.73 3.34 -2.70
N VAL A 179 13.82 2.94 -1.42
CA VAL A 179 12.73 3.14 -0.45
C VAL A 179 12.47 4.62 -0.20
N SER A 180 13.50 5.45 -0.11
CA SER A 180 13.34 6.90 0.00
C SER A 180 12.65 7.50 -1.23
N GLY A 181 13.02 7.06 -2.44
CA GLY A 181 12.35 7.48 -3.68
C GLY A 181 10.87 7.09 -3.71
N ILE A 182 10.55 5.85 -3.36
CA ILE A 182 9.16 5.37 -3.28
C ILE A 182 8.36 6.18 -2.24
N ASN A 183 8.92 6.42 -1.06
CA ASN A 183 8.25 7.22 -0.03
C ASN A 183 7.97 8.67 -0.48
N GLN A 184 8.90 9.26 -1.25
CA GLN A 184 8.68 10.57 -1.85
C GLN A 184 7.50 10.56 -2.83
N LEU A 185 7.45 9.57 -3.72
CA LEU A 185 6.34 9.43 -4.67
C LEU A 185 5.00 9.18 -3.99
N ILE A 186 4.97 8.38 -2.93
CA ILE A 186 3.76 8.14 -2.12
C ILE A 186 3.27 9.44 -1.50
N HIS A 187 4.17 10.21 -0.88
CA HIS A 187 3.83 11.49 -0.28
C HIS A 187 3.33 12.49 -1.33
N GLU A 188 3.95 12.52 -2.51
CA GLU A 188 3.51 13.36 -3.64
C GLU A 188 2.10 12.99 -4.11
N CYS A 189 1.81 11.69 -4.29
CA CYS A 189 0.47 11.23 -4.67
C CYS A 189 -0.58 11.62 -3.61
N CYS A 190 -0.28 11.40 -2.33
CA CYS A 190 -1.17 11.75 -1.23
C CYS A 190 -1.44 13.26 -1.20
N LEU A 191 -0.40 14.08 -1.38
CA LEU A 191 -0.52 15.54 -1.43
C LEU A 191 -1.37 16.00 -2.61
N LYS A 192 -1.11 15.49 -3.83
CA LYS A 192 -1.89 15.81 -5.04
C LYS A 192 -3.37 15.48 -4.87
N ALA A 193 -3.69 14.38 -4.19
CA ALA A 193 -5.06 13.94 -3.97
C ALA A 193 -5.72 14.53 -2.72
N GLY A 194 -4.99 15.27 -1.88
CA GLY A 194 -5.50 15.77 -0.60
C GLY A 194 -5.83 14.65 0.41
N ILE A 195 -5.14 13.51 0.30
CA ILE A 195 -5.35 12.32 1.14
C ILE A 195 -4.28 12.27 2.23
N ASP A 196 -4.70 11.99 3.46
CA ASP A 196 -3.77 11.71 4.55
C ASP A 196 -3.13 10.32 4.36
N PRO A 197 -1.79 10.19 4.34
CA PRO A 197 -1.10 8.91 4.16
C PRO A 197 -1.50 7.81 5.15
N ARG A 198 -2.08 8.17 6.32
CA ARG A 198 -2.60 7.19 7.29
C ARG A 198 -3.76 6.36 6.77
N TYR A 199 -4.41 6.78 5.68
CA TYR A 199 -5.47 6.00 5.02
C TYR A 199 -4.96 5.09 3.90
N VAL A 200 -3.64 5.02 3.68
CA VAL A 200 -3.01 4.03 2.81
C VAL A 200 -2.76 2.74 3.61
N TYR A 201 -3.51 1.69 3.30
CA TYR A 201 -3.48 0.42 4.05
C TYR A 201 -2.72 -0.70 3.33
N GLU A 202 -2.51 -0.56 2.02
CA GLU A 202 -1.88 -1.59 1.20
C GLU A 202 -0.91 -0.98 0.22
N ILE A 203 0.22 -1.67 0.00
CA ILE A 203 1.18 -1.36 -1.05
C ILE A 203 1.47 -2.63 -1.82
N VAL A 204 1.33 -2.57 -3.14
CA VAL A 204 1.76 -3.62 -4.07
C VAL A 204 2.94 -3.07 -4.87
N ALA A 205 4.10 -3.71 -4.76
CA ALA A 205 5.29 -3.36 -5.53
C ALA A 205 5.58 -4.43 -6.58
N VAL A 206 5.84 -4.00 -7.80
CA VAL A 206 6.28 -4.83 -8.92
C VAL A 206 7.64 -4.34 -9.41
N GLY A 207 8.38 -5.23 -10.06
CA GLY A 207 9.68 -4.92 -10.63
C GLY A 207 10.37 -6.20 -11.11
N ASN A 208 11.49 -6.04 -11.81
CA ASN A 208 12.31 -7.22 -12.12
C ASN A 208 12.95 -7.80 -10.84
N THR A 209 13.42 -9.04 -10.93
CA THR A 209 13.95 -9.80 -9.78
C THR A 209 15.04 -9.06 -9.01
N ALA A 210 15.95 -8.36 -9.71
CA ALA A 210 17.02 -7.61 -9.06
C ALA A 210 16.48 -6.38 -8.33
N MET A 211 15.49 -5.68 -8.89
CA MET A 211 14.83 -4.56 -8.22
C MET A 211 14.06 -5.02 -6.97
N HIS A 212 13.40 -6.18 -7.00
CA HIS A 212 12.81 -6.77 -5.79
C HIS A 212 13.85 -7.04 -4.71
N HIS A 213 14.99 -7.64 -5.07
CA HIS A 213 16.07 -7.90 -4.11
C HIS A 213 16.56 -6.61 -3.47
N LEU A 214 16.85 -5.59 -4.29
CA LEU A 214 17.31 -4.29 -3.77
C LEU A 214 16.26 -3.58 -2.92
N PHE A 215 14.99 -3.58 -3.33
CA PHE A 215 13.89 -3.00 -2.57
C PHE A 215 13.72 -3.66 -1.20
N LEU A 216 13.81 -4.99 -1.15
CA LEU A 216 13.70 -5.78 0.09
C LEU A 216 15.00 -5.84 0.91
N GLY A 217 16.09 -5.27 0.40
CA GLY A 217 17.41 -5.31 1.05
C GLY A 217 18.07 -6.69 1.02
N ILE A 218 17.61 -7.56 0.13
CA ILE A 218 18.20 -8.87 -0.14
C ILE A 218 19.40 -8.65 -1.07
N ASN A 219 20.53 -9.27 -0.74
CA ASN A 219 21.73 -9.13 -1.56
C ASN A 219 21.51 -9.77 -2.95
N PRO A 220 21.67 -9.02 -4.06
CA PRO A 220 21.33 -9.53 -5.38
C PRO A 220 22.50 -10.24 -6.08
N LYS A 221 23.63 -10.47 -5.39
CA LYS A 221 24.87 -10.97 -6.00
C LYS A 221 24.67 -12.24 -6.81
N SER A 222 23.88 -13.20 -6.29
CA SER A 222 23.63 -14.47 -6.98
C SER A 222 22.94 -14.32 -8.34
N LEU A 223 22.26 -13.20 -8.59
CA LEU A 223 21.64 -12.91 -9.90
C LEU A 223 22.67 -12.51 -10.96
N GLY A 224 23.88 -12.08 -10.57
CA GLY A 224 24.94 -11.65 -11.48
C GLY A 224 25.94 -12.74 -11.86
N PHE A 225 25.89 -13.91 -11.21
CA PHE A 225 26.85 -15.00 -11.42
C PHE A 225 26.12 -16.31 -11.65
N THR A 226 26.66 -17.14 -12.55
CA THR A 226 26.16 -18.51 -12.75
C THR A 226 26.10 -19.27 -11.41
N PRO A 227 24.99 -19.97 -11.09
CA PRO A 227 23.85 -20.32 -11.94
C PRO A 227 22.65 -19.35 -11.91
N TYR A 228 22.86 -18.07 -11.59
CA TYR A 228 21.86 -16.99 -11.64
C TYR A 228 20.64 -17.22 -10.72
N THR A 229 20.89 -17.67 -9.50
CA THR A 229 19.85 -18.12 -8.58
C THR A 229 19.22 -16.97 -7.79
N PRO A 230 17.90 -16.74 -7.88
CA PRO A 230 17.19 -15.88 -6.95
C PRO A 230 17.04 -16.56 -5.57
N VAL A 231 16.66 -15.77 -4.55
CA VAL A 231 16.22 -16.27 -3.23
C VAL A 231 14.78 -16.74 -3.28
#